data_AF-A0A933ZVI0-F1
#
_entry.id   AF-A0A933ZVI0-F1
#
_cell.length_a   1.000
_cell.length_b   1.000
_cell.length_c   1.000
_cell.angle_alpha   90.00
_cell.angle_beta   90.00
_cell.angle_gamma   90.00
#
_symmetry.space_group_name_H-M   'P 1'
#
loop_
_entity.id
_entity.type
_entity.pdbx_description
1 polymer ?
#
loop_
_entity_poly.entity_id
_entity_poly.type
_entity_poly.pdbx_seq_one_letter_code
_entity_poly.pdbx_strand_id
1 'polypeptide(L)'
;MKKSTLIALLVFAGLLAGAVVTLRQKPERNITRISFAAVDKSKIDRLEITGKNPIVAEKKGERWVLGDGKDAEETAVQGALDAIVKVESSELITRNTERFAELEVDDANGSRVAATSAGKTVADFVVGKAGAGGVYVRHGDAVYAVKGVSSYVFSKASAQWHRLKLFADKLEEVSRVEIALAGEAPWALVKSSDAWQLAEGLPVPAGFRFDANAARGLVSSLISASAKDILATDPGAEATKLDGKEDVLAFVAKDGARRELHLGGATSDGAIYAKVGGRDDLYALQEYTAKGLRKRMLDLRDLTLMKLEKEKATKVEIVDGKTRLVLEKQGADWKVASSSEAIPGDFQLDGAMVDRRLTTLSTTRAQKLAGETAPSTTGLGKPAARITVTLEGGATAELAFGASQKEDTQEVYFARGNADGAVYLVSKWQREQILGGLSTFQKRPEPAPGQGFDPAA
;
A
#
# COMPACT_ATOMS: atom_id res chain seq x y z
N MET A 1 -17.68 42.45 -55.19
CA MET A 1 -16.23 42.62 -54.90
C MET A 1 -15.53 43.04 -56.19
N LYS A 2 -14.72 44.10 -56.18
CA LYS A 2 -13.96 44.52 -57.39
C LYS A 2 -12.88 43.48 -57.68
N LYS A 3 -12.58 43.22 -58.97
CA LYS A 3 -11.57 42.21 -59.39
C LYS A 3 -10.21 42.44 -58.72
N SER A 4 -9.83 43.69 -58.49
CA SER A 4 -8.60 44.07 -57.78
C SER A 4 -8.57 43.61 -56.32
N THR A 5 -9.71 43.63 -55.61
CA THR A 5 -9.82 43.18 -54.22
C THR A 5 -9.70 41.65 -54.11
N LEU A 6 -10.24 40.92 -55.09
CA LEU A 6 -10.15 39.45 -55.13
C LEU A 6 -8.71 38.98 -55.37
N ILE A 7 -7.99 39.67 -56.27
CA ILE A 7 -6.58 39.38 -56.57
C ILE A 7 -5.70 39.65 -55.35
N ALA A 8 -5.91 40.76 -54.65
CA ALA A 8 -5.14 41.09 -53.44
C ALA A 8 -5.35 40.06 -52.32
N LEU A 9 -6.58 39.56 -52.13
CA LEU A 9 -6.87 38.52 -51.14
C LEU A 9 -6.23 37.18 -51.49
N LEU A 10 -6.21 36.80 -52.78
CA LEU A 10 -5.53 35.58 -53.22
C LEU A 10 -4.01 35.66 -53.05
N VAL A 11 -3.42 36.81 -53.34
CA VAL A 11 -1.98 37.05 -53.08
C VAL A 11 -1.69 37.00 -51.58
N PHE A 12 -2.54 37.63 -50.75
CA PHE A 12 -2.37 37.62 -49.31
C PHE A 12 -2.52 36.22 -48.70
N ALA A 13 -3.52 35.44 -49.15
CA ALA A 13 -3.69 34.04 -48.74
C ALA A 13 -2.52 33.17 -49.22
N GLY A 14 -2.00 33.40 -50.42
CA GLY A 14 -0.80 32.73 -50.94
C GLY A 14 0.46 33.05 -50.13
N LEU A 15 0.63 34.32 -49.74
CA LEU A 15 1.73 34.76 -48.87
C LEU A 15 1.58 34.23 -47.43
N LEU A 16 0.36 34.17 -46.89
CA LEU A 16 0.07 33.57 -45.58
C LEU A 16 0.31 32.06 -45.59
N ALA A 17 -0.11 31.35 -46.64
CA ALA A 17 0.18 29.94 -46.81
C ALA A 17 1.70 29.71 -46.98
N GLY A 18 2.38 30.55 -47.75
CA GLY A 18 3.84 30.54 -47.89
C GLY A 18 4.56 30.81 -46.56
N ALA A 19 4.08 31.78 -45.77
CA ALA A 19 4.59 32.09 -44.44
C ALA A 19 4.35 30.94 -43.45
N VAL A 20 3.18 30.30 -43.48
CA VAL A 20 2.88 29.15 -42.62
C VAL A 20 3.71 27.93 -43.03
N VAL A 21 3.96 27.70 -44.31
CA VAL A 21 4.84 26.61 -44.79
C VAL A 21 6.31 26.87 -44.43
N THR A 22 6.79 28.11 -44.57
CA THR A 22 8.16 28.51 -44.22
C THR A 22 8.40 28.59 -42.70
N LEU A 23 7.38 28.90 -41.91
CA LEU A 23 7.44 28.89 -40.44
C LEU A 23 7.24 27.49 -39.85
N ARG A 24 6.52 26.58 -40.52
CA ARG A 24 6.29 25.20 -40.04
C ARG A 24 7.44 24.24 -40.34
N GLN A 25 8.34 24.58 -41.25
CA GLN A 25 9.50 23.75 -41.56
C GLN A 25 10.73 24.61 -41.85
N LYS A 26 11.41 25.07 -40.79
CA LYS A 26 12.87 25.08 -40.87
C LYS A 26 13.29 23.62 -40.72
N PRO A 27 13.77 22.92 -41.76
CA PRO A 27 14.51 21.69 -41.52
C PRO A 27 15.67 22.08 -40.62
N GLU A 28 15.76 21.47 -39.44
CA GLU A 28 16.90 21.55 -38.51
C GLU A 28 18.13 20.94 -39.19
N ARG A 29 18.64 21.61 -40.23
CA ARG A 29 19.85 21.22 -40.94
C ARG A 29 21.00 21.35 -39.93
N ASN A 30 21.59 20.21 -39.61
CA ASN A 30 22.76 20.02 -38.73
C ASN A 30 22.48 19.82 -37.22
N ILE A 31 21.26 19.46 -36.79
CA ILE A 31 21.09 18.93 -35.43
C ILE A 31 21.29 17.41 -35.45
N THR A 32 22.48 16.97 -35.05
CA THR A 32 22.73 15.56 -34.73
C THR A 32 21.83 15.19 -33.55
N ARG A 33 20.75 14.45 -33.84
CA ARG A 33 19.87 13.87 -32.81
C ARG A 33 20.53 12.63 -32.23
N ILE A 34 20.30 12.39 -30.94
CA ILE A 34 20.68 11.15 -30.29
C ILE A 34 19.48 10.21 -30.25
N SER A 35 19.72 8.94 -30.52
CA SER A 35 18.72 7.88 -30.38
C SER A 35 19.41 6.58 -30.02
N PHE A 36 18.89 5.89 -29.01
CA PHE A 36 19.30 4.53 -28.66
C PHE A 36 18.20 3.49 -28.97
N ALA A 37 17.19 3.86 -29.76
CA ALA A 37 16.06 2.99 -30.10
C ALA A 37 16.47 1.72 -30.89
N ALA A 38 17.59 1.79 -31.63
CA ALA A 38 18.14 0.65 -32.36
C ALA A 38 18.96 -0.31 -31.47
N VAL A 39 19.19 0.02 -30.19
CA VAL A 39 19.93 -0.85 -29.27
C VAL A 39 19.07 -2.06 -28.94
N ASP A 40 19.60 -3.25 -29.21
CA ASP A 40 18.98 -4.51 -28.80
C ASP A 40 19.21 -4.74 -27.31
N LYS A 41 18.27 -4.28 -26.48
CA LYS A 41 18.37 -4.38 -25.01
C LYS A 41 18.53 -5.82 -24.50
N SER A 42 18.11 -6.83 -25.26
CA SER A 42 18.23 -8.24 -24.87
C SER A 42 19.68 -8.74 -24.87
N LYS A 43 20.55 -8.06 -25.63
CA LYS A 43 21.98 -8.34 -25.75
C LYS A 43 22.85 -7.54 -24.79
N ILE A 44 22.27 -6.62 -24.02
CA ILE A 44 23.01 -5.88 -23.00
C ILE A 44 23.38 -6.85 -21.88
N ASP A 45 24.66 -6.92 -21.55
CA ASP A 45 25.23 -7.81 -20.55
C ASP A 45 25.84 -7.06 -19.35
N ARG A 46 26.03 -5.74 -19.46
CA ARG A 46 26.49 -4.90 -18.36
C ARG A 46 25.83 -3.52 -18.40
N LEU A 47 25.31 -3.08 -17.25
CA LEU A 47 24.77 -1.76 -17.00
C LEU A 47 25.59 -1.10 -15.89
N GLU A 48 26.16 0.05 -16.18
CA GLU A 48 26.92 0.85 -15.23
C GLU A 48 26.27 2.23 -15.10
N ILE A 49 25.98 2.63 -13.87
CA ILE A 49 25.49 3.96 -13.57
C ILE A 49 26.43 4.58 -12.55
N THR A 50 26.97 5.75 -12.85
CA THR A 50 27.82 6.52 -11.93
C THR A 50 27.16 7.85 -11.56
N GLY A 51 27.64 8.48 -10.50
CA GLY A 51 27.06 9.71 -9.95
C GLY A 51 26.75 9.52 -8.47
N LYS A 52 25.63 10.08 -8.00
CA LYS A 52 25.24 10.04 -6.57
C LYS A 52 24.99 8.63 -6.03
N ASN A 53 24.37 7.75 -6.83
CA ASN A 53 23.99 6.40 -6.43
C ASN A 53 24.58 5.38 -7.43
N PRO A 54 25.89 5.10 -7.35
CA PRO A 54 26.56 4.29 -8.36
C PRO A 54 26.16 2.82 -8.23
N ILE A 55 25.98 2.17 -9.38
CA ILE A 55 25.82 0.72 -9.48
C ILE A 55 26.57 0.19 -10.70
N VAL A 56 26.98 -1.07 -10.60
CA VAL A 56 27.38 -1.90 -11.74
C VAL A 56 26.54 -3.15 -11.65
N ALA A 57 25.81 -3.48 -12.70
CA ALA A 57 25.05 -4.71 -12.82
C ALA A 57 25.57 -5.50 -14.03
N GLU A 58 25.86 -6.77 -13.83
CA GLU A 58 26.37 -7.68 -14.84
C GLU A 58 25.45 -8.90 -14.97
N LYS A 59 25.17 -9.30 -16.22
CA LYS A 59 24.34 -10.45 -16.51
C LYS A 59 25.17 -11.73 -16.37
N LYS A 60 24.84 -12.56 -15.38
CA LYS A 60 25.42 -13.88 -15.12
C LYS A 60 24.37 -14.96 -15.35
N GLY A 61 24.40 -15.56 -16.55
CA GLY A 61 23.35 -16.47 -17.01
C GLY A 61 22.04 -15.72 -17.21
N GLU A 62 20.99 -16.16 -16.51
CA GLU A 62 19.66 -15.53 -16.55
C GLU A 62 19.52 -14.36 -15.54
N ARG A 63 20.46 -14.20 -14.60
CA ARG A 63 20.35 -13.24 -13.49
C ARG A 63 21.27 -12.03 -13.69
N TRP A 64 20.84 -10.90 -13.16
CA TRP A 64 21.68 -9.72 -12.99
C TRP A 64 22.30 -9.72 -11.59
N VAL A 65 23.61 -9.50 -11.53
CA VAL A 65 24.40 -9.46 -10.29
C VAL A 65 25.06 -8.10 -10.17
N LEU A 66 24.94 -7.47 -9.01
CA LEU A 66 25.54 -6.17 -8.72
C LEU A 66 27.04 -6.30 -8.44
N GLY A 67 27.75 -5.17 -8.49
CA GLY A 67 29.20 -5.10 -8.28
C GLY A 67 29.67 -5.59 -6.91
N ASP A 68 28.79 -5.65 -5.91
CA ASP A 68 29.05 -6.21 -4.59
C ASP A 68 28.79 -7.74 -4.51
N GLY A 69 28.43 -8.36 -5.64
CA GLY A 69 28.17 -9.79 -5.76
C GLY A 69 26.72 -10.21 -5.49
N LYS A 70 25.83 -9.31 -5.08
CA LYS A 70 24.44 -9.63 -4.74
C LYS A 70 23.52 -9.63 -5.96
N ASP A 71 22.40 -10.34 -5.86
CA ASP A 71 21.39 -10.36 -6.92
C ASP A 71 20.73 -8.98 -7.08
N ALA A 72 20.65 -8.52 -8.32
CA ALA A 72 19.94 -7.29 -8.67
C ALA A 72 18.42 -7.51 -8.70
N GLU A 73 17.68 -6.43 -8.45
CA GLU A 73 16.25 -6.34 -8.68
C GLU A 73 15.98 -6.31 -10.18
N GLU A 74 15.47 -7.42 -10.70
CA GLU A 74 15.30 -7.62 -12.14
C GLU A 74 14.40 -6.56 -12.75
N THR A 75 13.32 -6.19 -12.08
CA THR A 75 12.40 -5.15 -12.56
C THR A 75 13.07 -3.77 -12.63
N ALA A 76 14.00 -3.47 -11.71
CA ALA A 76 14.76 -2.22 -11.72
C ALA A 76 15.74 -2.18 -12.89
N VAL A 77 16.47 -3.28 -13.15
CA VAL A 77 17.39 -3.38 -14.29
C VAL A 77 16.62 -3.29 -15.61
N GLN A 78 15.54 -4.07 -15.78
CA GLN A 78 14.72 -4.03 -16.99
C GLN A 78 14.12 -2.66 -17.24
N GLY A 79 13.63 -1.98 -16.19
CA GLY A 79 13.13 -0.61 -16.30
C GLY A 79 14.20 0.38 -16.80
N ALA A 80 15.46 0.19 -16.41
CA ALA A 80 16.58 1.00 -16.89
C ALA A 80 16.93 0.70 -18.35
N LEU A 81 16.98 -0.58 -18.74
CA LEU A 81 17.20 -0.99 -20.13
C LEU A 81 16.09 -0.48 -21.06
N ASP A 82 14.83 -0.52 -20.59
CA ASP A 82 13.68 0.04 -21.30
C ASP A 82 13.77 1.56 -21.43
N ALA A 83 14.25 2.25 -20.39
CA ALA A 83 14.45 3.69 -20.43
C ALA A 83 15.57 4.06 -21.41
N ILE A 84 16.66 3.29 -21.49
CA ILE A 84 17.76 3.52 -22.43
C ILE A 84 17.26 3.54 -23.87
N VAL A 85 16.51 2.52 -24.30
CA VAL A 85 16.03 2.46 -25.70
C VAL A 85 14.96 3.51 -26.02
N LYS A 86 14.33 4.12 -25.00
CA LYS A 86 13.40 5.25 -25.14
C LYS A 86 14.10 6.61 -25.21
N VAL A 87 15.42 6.67 -24.99
CA VAL A 87 16.16 7.92 -25.14
C VAL A 87 16.25 8.27 -26.62
N GLU A 88 15.40 9.21 -27.00
CA GLU A 88 15.36 9.87 -28.30
C GLU A 88 15.30 11.38 -28.08
N SER A 89 16.29 12.12 -28.59
CA SER A 89 16.32 13.58 -28.42
C SER A 89 15.17 14.23 -29.18
N SER A 90 14.41 15.08 -28.48
CA SER A 90 13.41 15.93 -29.11
C SER A 90 13.97 17.29 -29.55
N GLU A 91 14.92 17.85 -28.79
CA GLU A 91 15.44 19.21 -29.01
C GLU A 91 16.89 19.31 -28.51
N LEU A 92 17.73 20.10 -29.20
CA LEU A 92 19.06 20.48 -28.71
C LEU A 92 18.94 21.69 -27.78
N ILE A 93 19.37 21.53 -26.53
CA ILE A 93 19.27 22.57 -25.49
C ILE A 93 20.51 23.46 -25.44
N THR A 94 21.70 22.87 -25.44
CA THR A 94 22.96 23.62 -25.38
C THR A 94 24.17 22.77 -25.75
N ARG A 95 25.24 23.42 -26.21
CA ARG A 95 26.62 22.88 -26.27
C ARG A 95 27.58 23.63 -25.33
N ASN A 96 27.11 24.68 -24.66
CA ASN A 96 27.90 25.41 -23.68
C ASN A 96 28.07 24.55 -22.41
N THR A 97 29.30 24.09 -22.17
CA THR A 97 29.69 23.26 -21.03
C THR A 97 29.49 23.94 -19.68
N GLU A 98 29.52 25.29 -19.64
CA GLU A 98 29.26 26.07 -18.42
C GLU A 98 27.84 25.87 -17.89
N ARG A 99 26.91 25.41 -18.74
CA ARG A 99 25.52 25.12 -18.36
C ARG A 99 25.30 23.70 -17.85
N PHE A 100 26.31 22.84 -17.82
CA PHE A 100 26.11 21.43 -17.43
C PHE A 100 25.68 21.29 -15.96
N ALA A 101 26.23 22.10 -15.07
CA ALA A 101 25.82 22.13 -13.65
C ALA A 101 24.39 22.64 -13.48
N GLU A 102 24.02 23.70 -14.21
CA GLU A 102 22.65 24.24 -14.22
C GLU A 102 21.63 23.16 -14.60
N LEU A 103 21.97 22.30 -15.57
CA LEU A 103 21.10 21.26 -16.10
C LEU A 103 21.27 19.89 -15.40
N GLU A 104 22.17 19.81 -14.41
CA GLU A 104 22.55 18.59 -13.68
C GLU A 104 23.05 17.47 -14.61
N VAL A 105 23.73 17.82 -15.70
CA VAL A 105 24.32 16.84 -16.65
C VAL A 105 25.86 16.81 -16.56
N ASP A 106 26.44 17.44 -15.55
CA ASP A 106 27.84 17.25 -15.19
C ASP A 106 28.05 15.94 -14.41
N ASP A 107 29.31 15.59 -14.15
CA ASP A 107 29.66 14.33 -13.46
C ASP A 107 29.35 14.35 -11.96
N ALA A 108 29.11 15.53 -11.36
CA ALA A 108 28.85 15.68 -9.93
C ALA A 108 27.35 15.52 -9.59
N ASN A 109 26.47 16.02 -10.46
CA ASN A 109 25.04 16.12 -10.24
C ASN A 109 24.25 15.12 -11.10
N GLY A 110 24.76 14.78 -12.28
CA GLY A 110 24.11 13.87 -13.21
C GLY A 110 24.34 12.40 -12.90
N SER A 111 23.50 11.54 -13.50
CA SER A 111 23.72 10.10 -13.53
C SER A 111 24.26 9.70 -14.89
N ARG A 112 25.54 9.31 -14.98
CA ARG A 112 26.10 8.78 -16.22
C ARG A 112 25.69 7.32 -16.36
N VAL A 113 25.08 6.98 -17.48
CA VAL A 113 24.55 5.66 -17.80
C VAL A 113 25.37 5.09 -18.95
N ALA A 114 25.99 3.95 -18.72
CA ALA A 114 26.69 3.17 -19.73
C ALA A 114 26.12 1.76 -19.82
N ALA A 115 25.77 1.32 -21.03
CA ALA A 115 25.33 -0.04 -21.29
C ALA A 115 26.28 -0.71 -22.30
N THR A 116 26.65 -1.96 -22.01
CA THR A 116 27.61 -2.74 -22.80
C THR A 116 26.95 -4.02 -23.31
N SER A 117 27.36 -4.44 -24.51
CA SER A 117 27.01 -5.73 -25.12
C SER A 117 28.28 -6.33 -25.73
N ALA A 118 28.65 -7.55 -25.31
CA ALA A 118 29.83 -8.26 -25.80
C ALA A 118 31.12 -7.41 -25.76
N GLY A 119 31.31 -6.65 -24.67
CA GLY A 119 32.46 -5.75 -24.47
C GLY A 119 32.40 -4.42 -25.22
N LYS A 120 31.35 -4.17 -26.02
CA LYS A 120 31.15 -2.89 -26.73
C LYS A 120 30.12 -2.02 -26.02
N THR A 121 30.46 -0.77 -25.72
CA THR A 121 29.49 0.22 -25.23
C THR A 121 28.47 0.53 -26.31
N VAL A 122 27.20 0.23 -26.04
CA VAL A 122 26.06 0.43 -26.96
C VAL A 122 25.22 1.66 -26.59
N ALA A 123 25.35 2.16 -25.36
CA ALA A 123 24.81 3.45 -24.94
C ALA A 123 25.74 4.11 -23.90
N ASP A 124 25.94 5.42 -24.01
CA ASP A 124 26.68 6.25 -23.04
C ASP A 124 26.10 7.66 -23.05
N PHE A 125 25.54 8.10 -21.94
CA PHE A 125 24.94 9.42 -21.77
C PHE A 125 24.86 9.82 -20.30
N VAL A 126 24.69 11.12 -20.03
CA VAL A 126 24.43 11.62 -18.66
C VAL A 126 23.01 12.15 -18.58
N VAL A 127 22.24 11.67 -17.61
CA VAL A 127 20.88 12.14 -17.33
C VAL A 127 20.91 13.13 -16.18
N GLY A 128 20.36 14.31 -16.42
CA GLY A 128 20.18 15.35 -15.43
C GLY A 128 18.73 15.56 -15.03
N LYS A 129 18.42 16.79 -14.61
CA LYS A 129 17.08 17.14 -14.13
C LYS A 129 16.04 17.18 -15.24
N ALA A 130 14.78 17.12 -14.83
CA ALA A 130 13.65 17.43 -15.71
C ALA A 130 13.55 18.94 -15.94
N GLY A 131 13.14 19.34 -17.14
CA GLY A 131 12.91 20.72 -17.50
C GLY A 131 11.89 20.87 -18.63
N ALA A 132 11.91 22.03 -19.28
CA ALA A 132 11.04 22.30 -20.42
C ALA A 132 11.35 21.31 -21.55
N GLY A 133 10.33 20.54 -21.97
CA GLY A 133 10.47 19.59 -23.06
C GLY A 133 10.96 18.19 -22.66
N GLY A 134 11.23 17.89 -21.39
CA GLY A 134 11.59 16.55 -20.92
C GLY A 134 12.77 16.52 -19.94
N VAL A 135 13.42 15.37 -19.80
CA VAL A 135 14.68 15.25 -19.04
C VAL A 135 15.86 15.72 -19.88
N TYR A 136 16.81 16.41 -19.25
CA TYR A 136 18.04 16.79 -19.92
C TYR A 136 18.99 15.61 -20.00
N VAL A 137 19.45 15.31 -21.22
CA VAL A 137 20.37 14.21 -21.50
C VAL A 137 21.57 14.75 -22.26
N ARG A 138 22.77 14.58 -21.69
CA ARG A 138 24.03 14.91 -22.34
C ARG A 138 24.63 13.70 -23.03
N HIS A 139 25.08 13.90 -24.27
CA HIS A 139 25.87 12.94 -25.03
C HIS A 139 27.03 13.69 -25.70
N GLY A 140 28.26 13.34 -25.32
CA GLY A 140 29.44 14.14 -25.67
C GLY A 140 29.37 15.54 -25.06
N ASP A 141 29.49 16.56 -25.91
CA ASP A 141 29.46 17.98 -25.59
C ASP A 141 28.05 18.61 -25.69
N ALA A 142 27.05 17.86 -26.17
CA ALA A 142 25.71 18.36 -26.44
C ALA A 142 24.69 17.87 -25.41
N VAL A 143 23.77 18.75 -25.03
CA VAL A 143 22.65 18.48 -24.13
C VAL A 143 21.34 18.58 -24.89
N TYR A 144 20.47 17.60 -24.70
CA TYR A 144 19.19 17.47 -25.38
C TYR A 144 18.05 17.38 -24.38
N ALA A 145 16.86 17.81 -24.78
CA ALA A 145 15.63 17.43 -24.08
C ALA A 145 15.14 16.07 -24.62
N VAL A 146 14.76 15.18 -23.71
CA VAL A 146 14.25 13.84 -24.02
C VAL A 146 12.90 13.63 -23.33
N LYS A 147 11.86 13.33 -24.12
CA LYS A 147 10.49 13.09 -23.62
C LYS A 147 10.29 11.62 -23.25
N GLY A 148 9.40 11.35 -22.29
CA GLY A 148 8.98 9.99 -21.95
C GLY A 148 10.01 9.15 -21.17
N VAL A 149 11.14 9.74 -20.79
CA VAL A 149 12.15 9.15 -19.91
C VAL A 149 12.14 9.90 -18.57
N SER A 150 12.29 9.17 -17.47
CA SER A 150 12.38 9.73 -16.12
C SER A 150 13.79 9.57 -15.58
N SER A 151 14.37 10.66 -15.05
CA SER A 151 15.71 10.64 -14.45
C SER A 151 15.79 9.72 -13.22
N TYR A 152 14.68 9.56 -12.49
CA TYR A 152 14.58 8.68 -11.32
C TYR A 152 14.90 7.22 -11.63
N VAL A 153 14.70 6.76 -12.87
CA VAL A 153 15.03 5.38 -13.27
C VAL A 153 16.52 5.11 -13.09
N PHE A 154 17.37 6.12 -13.31
CA PHE A 154 18.82 6.00 -13.21
C PHE A 154 19.37 6.51 -11.87
N SER A 155 18.70 7.48 -11.24
CA SER A 155 19.19 8.12 -10.01
C SER A 155 18.66 7.51 -8.70
N LYS A 156 17.86 6.43 -8.76
CA LYS A 156 17.33 5.75 -7.56
C LYS A 156 18.43 5.25 -6.63
N ALA A 157 18.12 5.09 -5.34
CA ALA A 157 19.09 4.68 -4.34
C ALA A 157 19.64 3.27 -4.60
N SER A 158 20.90 3.01 -4.21
CA SER A 158 21.59 1.72 -4.42
C SER A 158 20.78 0.51 -3.89
N ALA A 159 20.15 0.65 -2.72
CA ALA A 159 19.29 -0.39 -2.15
C ALA A 159 18.12 -0.80 -3.08
N GLN A 160 17.58 0.13 -3.88
CA GLN A 160 16.49 -0.15 -4.82
C GLN A 160 16.92 -0.93 -6.07
N TRP A 161 18.22 -1.15 -6.24
CA TRP A 161 18.77 -2.03 -7.26
C TRP A 161 19.01 -3.45 -6.75
N HIS A 162 18.95 -3.70 -5.44
CA HIS A 162 19.10 -5.02 -4.86
C HIS A 162 17.78 -5.76 -4.84
N ARG A 163 17.84 -7.09 -5.01
CA ARG A 163 16.67 -7.95 -4.77
C ARG A 163 16.35 -7.97 -3.27
N LEU A 164 15.42 -7.11 -2.85
CA LEU A 164 15.02 -7.00 -1.44
C LEU A 164 13.92 -7.99 -1.05
N LYS A 165 13.25 -8.63 -2.01
CA LYS A 165 12.24 -9.66 -1.71
C LYS A 165 12.91 -10.88 -1.08
N LEU A 166 12.43 -11.28 0.10
CA LEU A 166 13.06 -12.35 0.87
C LEU A 166 12.74 -13.73 0.29
N PHE A 167 11.54 -13.93 -0.26
CA PHE A 167 11.09 -15.22 -0.79
C PHE A 167 10.56 -15.09 -2.22
N ALA A 168 10.90 -16.05 -3.08
CA ALA A 168 10.41 -16.11 -4.46
C ALA A 168 9.03 -16.78 -4.56
N ASP A 169 8.68 -17.58 -3.54
CA ASP A 169 7.48 -18.39 -3.44
C ASP A 169 6.18 -17.58 -3.55
N LYS A 170 5.10 -18.26 -3.91
CA LYS A 170 3.74 -17.69 -3.99
C LYS A 170 2.84 -18.23 -2.89
N LEU A 171 1.82 -17.46 -2.52
CA LEU A 171 0.86 -17.83 -1.46
C LEU A 171 0.17 -19.17 -1.72
N GLU A 172 -0.10 -19.49 -2.98
CA GLU A 172 -0.77 -20.71 -3.38
C GLU A 172 0.12 -21.96 -3.26
N GLU A 173 1.43 -21.76 -3.14
CA GLU A 173 2.45 -22.80 -3.01
C GLU A 173 2.73 -23.16 -1.55
N VAL A 174 2.20 -22.40 -0.59
CA VAL A 174 2.46 -22.63 0.83
C VAL A 174 1.37 -23.50 1.46
N SER A 175 1.80 -24.53 2.19
CA SER A 175 0.94 -25.51 2.86
C SER A 175 0.94 -25.38 4.38
N ARG A 176 2.01 -24.85 4.95
CA ARG A 176 2.21 -24.70 6.39
C ARG A 176 3.00 -23.44 6.71
N VAL A 177 2.65 -22.77 7.80
CA VAL A 177 3.43 -21.67 8.39
C VAL A 177 3.68 -21.99 9.85
N GLU A 178 4.88 -21.73 10.33
CA GLU A 178 5.34 -21.98 11.69
C GLU A 178 5.88 -20.68 12.28
N ILE A 179 5.47 -20.37 13.50
CA ILE A 179 5.84 -19.15 14.20
C ILE A 179 6.40 -19.54 15.56
N ALA A 180 7.66 -19.21 15.79
CA ALA A 180 8.34 -19.35 17.06
C ALA A 180 8.81 -17.95 17.49
N LEU A 181 8.10 -17.34 18.44
CA LEU A 181 8.50 -16.05 19.01
C LEU A 181 9.31 -16.28 20.29
N ALA A 182 10.31 -15.45 20.52
CA ALA A 182 11.19 -15.54 21.67
C ALA A 182 10.38 -15.45 22.98
N GLY A 183 10.47 -16.50 23.81
CA GLY A 183 9.76 -16.57 25.09
C GLY A 183 8.29 -17.01 25.00
N GLU A 184 7.78 -17.34 23.82
CA GLU A 184 6.43 -17.87 23.61
C GLU A 184 6.45 -19.33 23.14
N ALA A 185 5.35 -20.06 23.36
CA ALA A 185 5.20 -21.39 22.80
C ALA A 185 5.03 -21.30 21.27
N PRO A 186 5.74 -22.14 20.48
CA PRO A 186 5.61 -22.13 19.03
C PRO A 186 4.22 -22.60 18.62
N TRP A 187 3.75 -22.08 17.49
CA TRP A 187 2.46 -22.44 16.93
C TRP A 187 2.53 -22.47 15.40
N ALA A 188 1.54 -23.09 14.77
CA ALA A 188 1.55 -23.26 13.32
C ALA A 188 0.16 -23.14 12.70
N LEU A 189 0.16 -22.76 11.43
CA LEU A 189 -0.99 -22.76 10.54
C LEU A 189 -0.81 -23.88 9.50
N VAL A 190 -1.90 -24.55 9.17
CA VAL A 190 -1.97 -25.53 8.08
C VAL A 190 -3.08 -25.14 7.11
N LYS A 191 -2.83 -25.36 5.82
CA LYS A 191 -3.83 -25.12 4.78
C LYS A 191 -4.66 -26.38 4.56
N SER A 192 -5.97 -26.29 4.78
CA SER A 192 -6.95 -27.36 4.60
C SER A 192 -8.12 -26.88 3.74
N SER A 193 -8.41 -27.56 2.63
CA SER A 193 -9.50 -27.21 1.69
C SER A 193 -9.53 -25.71 1.33
N ASP A 194 -8.38 -25.15 0.98
CA ASP A 194 -8.15 -23.72 0.67
C ASP A 194 -8.35 -22.69 1.79
N ALA A 195 -8.67 -23.13 3.01
CA ALA A 195 -8.69 -22.29 4.20
C ALA A 195 -7.46 -22.55 5.08
N TRP A 196 -6.96 -21.49 5.72
CA TRP A 196 -5.96 -21.62 6.78
C TRP A 196 -6.65 -22.05 8.07
N GLN A 197 -5.99 -22.91 8.85
CA GLN A 197 -6.44 -23.39 10.14
C GLN A 197 -5.25 -23.47 11.11
N LEU A 198 -5.51 -23.48 12.41
CA LEU A 198 -4.50 -23.81 13.42
C LEU A 198 -4.08 -25.27 13.28
N ALA A 199 -2.80 -25.56 13.47
CA ALA A 199 -2.32 -26.94 13.55
C ALA A 199 -2.95 -27.68 14.75
N GLU A 200 -3.11 -29.00 14.62
CA GLU A 200 -3.64 -29.85 15.68
C GLU A 200 -2.76 -29.84 16.94
N GLY A 201 -3.37 -30.04 18.10
CA GLY A 201 -2.67 -30.15 19.38
C GLY A 201 -2.26 -28.82 20.03
N LEU A 202 -2.62 -27.67 19.44
CA LEU A 202 -2.35 -26.37 20.06
C LEU A 202 -3.30 -26.08 21.25
N PRO A 203 -2.80 -25.51 22.36
CA PRO A 203 -3.65 -25.10 23.47
C PRO A 203 -4.46 -23.85 23.10
N VAL A 204 -5.71 -24.06 22.67
CA VAL A 204 -6.62 -22.99 22.27
C VAL A 204 -7.51 -22.59 23.45
N PRO A 205 -7.56 -21.30 23.85
CA PRO A 205 -8.43 -20.86 24.93
C PRO A 205 -9.91 -21.15 24.68
N ALA A 206 -10.67 -21.36 25.75
CA ALA A 206 -12.11 -21.55 25.65
C ALA A 206 -12.78 -20.37 24.92
N GLY A 207 -13.70 -20.67 24.00
CA GLY A 207 -14.39 -19.65 23.21
C GLY A 207 -13.49 -18.86 22.24
N PHE A 208 -12.29 -19.35 21.92
CA PHE A 208 -11.48 -18.76 20.87
C PHE A 208 -12.09 -19.02 19.49
N ARG A 209 -12.47 -17.94 18.80
CA ARG A 209 -12.91 -17.98 17.40
C ARG A 209 -11.73 -17.66 16.51
N PHE A 210 -11.29 -18.62 15.72
CA PHE A 210 -10.18 -18.43 14.79
C PHE A 210 -10.61 -17.64 13.54
N ASP A 211 -9.79 -16.69 13.12
CA ASP A 211 -9.99 -15.89 11.91
C ASP A 211 -9.05 -16.36 10.78
N ALA A 212 -9.61 -17.10 9.83
CA ALA A 212 -8.89 -17.60 8.67
C ALA A 212 -8.40 -16.49 7.72
N ASN A 213 -9.06 -15.33 7.68
CA ASN A 213 -8.63 -14.20 6.87
C ASN A 213 -7.43 -13.49 7.51
N ALA A 214 -7.45 -13.30 8.83
CA ALA A 214 -6.29 -12.79 9.56
C ALA A 214 -5.08 -13.71 9.39
N ALA A 215 -5.30 -15.03 9.47
CA ALA A 215 -4.26 -16.03 9.21
C ALA A 215 -3.71 -15.95 7.78
N ARG A 216 -4.60 -15.89 6.77
CA ARG A 216 -4.19 -15.68 5.36
C ARG A 216 -3.36 -14.40 5.19
N GLY A 217 -3.76 -13.32 5.87
CA GLY A 217 -3.02 -12.06 5.89
C GLY A 217 -1.60 -12.22 6.41
N LEU A 218 -1.41 -12.90 7.55
CA LEU A 218 -0.10 -13.21 8.10
C LEU A 218 0.76 -14.02 7.12
N VAL A 219 0.20 -15.09 6.53
CA VAL A 219 0.92 -15.90 5.55
C VAL A 219 1.34 -15.06 4.34
N SER A 220 0.42 -14.23 3.83
CA SER A 220 0.72 -13.32 2.73
C SER A 220 1.85 -12.36 3.09
N SER A 221 1.83 -11.77 4.29
CA SER A 221 2.86 -10.85 4.76
C SER A 221 4.24 -11.50 4.86
N LEU A 222 4.31 -12.77 5.29
CA LEU A 222 5.57 -13.51 5.35
C LEU A 222 6.16 -13.77 3.95
N ILE A 223 5.33 -14.23 3.02
CA ILE A 223 5.77 -14.57 1.66
C ILE A 223 6.14 -13.33 0.85
N SER A 224 5.40 -12.23 1.03
CA SER A 224 5.66 -10.96 0.37
C SER A 224 6.65 -10.07 1.14
N ALA A 225 7.31 -10.60 2.18
CA ALA A 225 8.24 -9.82 2.98
C ALA A 225 9.41 -9.31 2.11
N SER A 226 9.70 -8.03 2.25
CA SER A 226 10.81 -7.37 1.60
C SER A 226 11.65 -6.62 2.64
N ALA A 227 12.96 -6.71 2.49
CA ALA A 227 13.88 -5.92 3.28
C ALA A 227 13.78 -4.43 2.92
N LYS A 228 14.12 -3.57 3.89
CA LYS A 228 14.47 -2.17 3.66
C LYS A 228 15.83 -2.07 2.96
N ASP A 229 16.79 -2.87 3.42
CA ASP A 229 18.17 -2.83 2.96
C ASP A 229 18.90 -4.16 3.22
N ILE A 230 20.07 -4.33 2.58
CA ILE A 230 21.03 -5.40 2.85
C ILE A 230 22.28 -4.76 3.46
N LEU A 231 22.64 -5.17 4.67
CA LEU A 231 23.74 -4.57 5.41
C LEU A 231 25.09 -5.04 4.86
N ALA A 232 26.02 -4.10 4.69
CA ALA A 232 27.36 -4.38 4.19
C ALA A 232 28.23 -5.16 5.20
N THR A 233 27.95 -5.01 6.49
CA THR A 233 28.71 -5.62 7.58
C THR A 233 27.75 -6.24 8.59
N ASP A 234 28.03 -7.46 9.02
CA ASP A 234 27.36 -8.11 10.13
C ASP A 234 28.01 -7.66 11.46
N PRO A 235 27.31 -6.95 12.36
CA PRO A 235 27.85 -6.53 13.64
C PRO A 235 27.95 -7.68 14.67
N GLY A 236 27.54 -8.90 14.29
CA GLY A 236 27.62 -10.11 15.11
C GLY A 236 26.32 -10.44 15.85
N ALA A 237 26.20 -11.70 16.26
CA ALA A 237 25.00 -12.26 16.90
C ALA A 237 24.53 -11.48 18.14
N GLU A 238 25.46 -10.99 18.96
CA GLU A 238 25.13 -10.24 20.19
C GLU A 238 24.47 -8.89 19.89
N ALA A 239 24.96 -8.17 18.87
CA ALA A 239 24.44 -6.88 18.46
C ALA A 239 23.12 -7.03 17.69
N THR A 240 23.03 -8.03 16.81
CA THR A 240 21.84 -8.31 16.02
C THR A 240 20.74 -9.01 16.80
N LYS A 241 21.05 -9.63 17.94
CA LYS A 241 20.18 -10.57 18.67
C LYS A 241 19.74 -11.77 17.82
N LEU A 242 20.59 -12.19 16.88
CA LEU A 242 20.43 -13.42 16.09
C LEU A 242 21.36 -14.50 16.68
N ASP A 243 21.07 -14.92 17.92
CA ASP A 243 21.93 -15.78 18.76
C ASP A 243 21.35 -17.18 19.03
N GLY A 244 20.30 -17.57 18.29
CA GLY A 244 19.54 -18.81 18.43
C GLY A 244 18.32 -18.70 19.34
N LYS A 245 18.04 -17.51 19.90
CA LYS A 245 16.86 -17.22 20.74
C LYS A 245 15.96 -16.15 20.12
N GLU A 246 16.21 -15.77 18.87
CA GLU A 246 15.41 -14.82 18.12
C GLU A 246 14.04 -15.37 17.71
N ASP A 247 13.21 -14.49 17.12
CA ASP A 247 11.97 -14.94 16.51
C ASP A 247 12.25 -15.64 15.18
N VAL A 248 11.67 -16.82 14.99
CA VAL A 248 11.80 -17.60 13.76
C VAL A 248 10.42 -17.81 13.16
N LEU A 249 10.25 -17.31 11.94
CA LEU A 249 9.08 -17.56 11.11
C LEU A 249 9.48 -18.46 9.97
N ALA A 250 8.71 -19.51 9.76
CA ALA A 250 8.98 -20.45 8.67
C ALA A 250 7.72 -20.78 7.89
N PHE A 251 7.90 -21.21 6.65
CA PHE A 251 6.84 -21.82 5.89
C PHE A 251 7.35 -23.03 5.11
N VAL A 252 6.44 -23.97 4.84
CA VAL A 252 6.71 -25.14 4.01
C VAL A 252 5.97 -24.95 2.70
N ALA A 253 6.71 -24.94 1.60
CA ALA A 253 6.16 -24.88 0.26
C ALA A 253 5.76 -26.28 -0.23
N LYS A 254 5.04 -26.35 -1.36
CA LYS A 254 4.58 -27.60 -2.00
C LYS A 254 5.74 -28.48 -2.48
N ASP A 255 6.92 -27.91 -2.67
CA ASP A 255 8.16 -28.66 -2.94
C ASP A 255 8.66 -29.44 -1.71
N GLY A 256 8.01 -29.26 -0.55
CA GLY A 256 8.36 -29.88 0.73
C GLY A 256 9.50 -29.17 1.47
N ALA A 257 10.09 -28.14 0.86
CA ALA A 257 11.22 -27.45 1.44
C ALA A 257 10.77 -26.34 2.39
N ARG A 258 11.43 -26.27 3.55
CA ARG A 258 11.20 -25.28 4.60
C ARG A 258 11.99 -24.01 4.28
N ARG A 259 11.33 -22.86 4.36
CA ARG A 259 11.95 -21.53 4.24
C ARG A 259 11.84 -20.82 5.58
N GLU A 260 12.90 -20.16 6.00
CA GLU A 260 13.00 -19.59 7.35
C GLU A 260 13.41 -18.12 7.28
N LEU A 261 12.81 -17.32 8.14
CA LEU A 261 13.12 -15.93 8.40
C LEU A 261 13.35 -15.74 9.90
N HIS A 262 14.57 -15.34 10.24
CA HIS A 262 14.99 -15.01 11.60
C HIS A 262 14.86 -13.51 11.77
N LEU A 263 14.24 -13.06 12.86
CA LEU A 263 14.07 -11.64 13.19
C LEU A 263 14.72 -11.33 14.54
N GLY A 264 15.76 -10.50 14.51
CA GLY A 264 16.54 -10.11 15.68
C GLY A 264 16.07 -8.82 16.34
N GLY A 265 17.02 -8.10 16.91
CA GLY A 265 16.85 -6.82 17.58
C GLY A 265 16.70 -5.65 16.60
N ALA A 266 16.52 -4.46 17.19
CA ALA A 266 16.46 -3.23 16.43
C ALA A 266 17.86 -2.70 16.07
N THR A 267 17.98 -2.15 14.87
CA THR A 267 19.09 -1.31 14.43
C THR A 267 19.01 0.07 15.11
N SER A 268 20.03 0.89 14.94
CA SER A 268 20.05 2.27 15.48
C SER A 268 18.97 3.18 14.90
N ASP A 269 18.47 2.88 13.70
CA ASP A 269 17.41 3.64 13.01
C ASP A 269 16.02 3.00 13.16
N GLY A 270 15.87 2.01 14.05
CA GLY A 270 14.60 1.35 14.37
C GLY A 270 14.14 0.27 13.40
N ALA A 271 14.91 -0.01 12.34
CA ALA A 271 14.72 -1.22 11.53
C ALA A 271 15.04 -2.48 12.34
N ILE A 272 14.64 -3.66 11.87
CA ILE A 272 14.86 -4.94 12.54
C ILE A 272 15.85 -5.77 11.74
N TYR A 273 16.90 -6.27 12.40
CA TYR A 273 17.82 -7.22 11.77
C TYR A 273 17.09 -8.50 11.37
N ALA A 274 17.37 -9.02 10.18
CA ALA A 274 16.80 -10.28 9.74
C ALA A 274 17.78 -11.12 8.93
N LYS A 275 17.62 -12.44 9.01
CA LYS A 275 18.37 -13.40 8.21
C LYS A 275 17.44 -14.42 7.59
N VAL A 276 17.64 -14.71 6.31
CA VAL A 276 16.92 -15.77 5.60
C VAL A 276 17.74 -17.06 5.71
N GLY A 277 17.11 -18.15 6.13
CA GLY A 277 17.78 -19.45 6.23
C GLY A 277 18.43 -19.85 4.91
N GLY A 278 19.70 -20.27 4.96
CA GLY A 278 20.50 -20.64 3.78
C GLY A 278 21.05 -19.48 2.96
N ARG A 279 20.92 -18.22 3.42
CA ARG A 279 21.60 -17.06 2.84
C ARG A 279 22.57 -16.45 3.84
N ASP A 280 23.69 -15.92 3.33
CA ASP A 280 24.71 -15.27 4.15
C ASP A 280 24.39 -13.81 4.46
N ASP A 281 23.58 -13.16 3.61
CA ASP A 281 23.20 -11.76 3.74
C ASP A 281 22.49 -11.46 5.07
N LEU A 282 22.87 -10.33 5.67
CA LEU A 282 22.15 -9.71 6.78
C LEU A 282 21.25 -8.61 6.24
N TYR A 283 19.95 -8.70 6.52
CA TYR A 283 18.94 -7.75 6.07
C TYR A 283 18.51 -6.82 7.19
N ALA A 284 18.02 -5.65 6.83
CA ALA A 284 17.26 -4.78 7.70
C ALA A 284 15.81 -4.72 7.21
N LEU A 285 14.82 -5.02 8.05
CA LEU A 285 13.39 -4.92 7.76
C LEU A 285 12.81 -3.67 8.39
N GLN A 286 11.83 -3.07 7.74
CA GLN A 286 11.07 -1.99 8.37
C GLN A 286 10.38 -2.50 9.65
N GLU A 287 10.33 -1.68 10.69
CA GLU A 287 9.71 -2.03 11.98
C GLU A 287 8.27 -2.55 11.81
N TYR A 288 7.47 -1.87 10.98
CA TYR A 288 6.09 -2.26 10.71
C TYR A 288 5.98 -3.65 10.04
N THR A 289 6.96 -4.01 9.22
CA THR A 289 6.99 -5.33 8.56
C THR A 289 7.26 -6.40 9.60
N ALA A 290 8.31 -6.23 10.41
CA ALA A 290 8.63 -7.16 11.49
C ALA A 290 7.48 -7.29 12.52
N LYS A 291 6.83 -6.18 12.89
CA LYS A 291 5.65 -6.19 13.77
C LYS A 291 4.45 -6.92 13.16
N GLY A 292 4.25 -6.79 11.85
CA GLY A 292 3.22 -7.52 11.11
C GLY A 292 3.47 -9.03 11.08
N LEU A 293 4.74 -9.44 11.15
CA LEU A 293 5.18 -10.84 11.18
C LEU A 293 5.14 -11.45 12.58
N ARG A 294 5.49 -10.67 13.62
CA ARG A 294 5.45 -11.07 15.04
C ARG A 294 4.03 -11.19 15.62
N LYS A 295 3.11 -11.79 14.87
CA LYS A 295 1.76 -12.10 15.34
C LYS A 295 1.81 -13.30 16.26
N ARG A 296 1.00 -13.27 17.30
CA ARG A 296 0.76 -14.39 18.19
C ARG A 296 -0.49 -15.13 17.74
N MET A 297 -0.62 -16.39 18.14
CA MET A 297 -1.83 -17.18 17.86
C MET A 297 -3.11 -16.44 18.28
N LEU A 298 -3.09 -15.79 19.45
CA LEU A 298 -4.24 -15.06 20.00
C LEU A 298 -4.63 -13.82 19.19
N ASP A 299 -3.70 -13.26 18.41
CA ASP A 299 -3.97 -12.13 17.53
C ASP A 299 -4.79 -12.55 16.29
N LEU A 300 -4.93 -13.86 16.03
CA LEU A 300 -5.77 -14.42 14.97
C LEU A 300 -7.21 -14.68 15.44
N ARG A 301 -7.64 -14.00 16.51
CA ARG A 301 -9.03 -14.07 16.97
C ARG A 301 -9.94 -13.31 16.01
N ASP A 302 -11.09 -13.90 15.70
CA ASP A 302 -12.20 -13.19 15.06
C ASP A 302 -12.80 -12.18 16.04
N LEU A 303 -12.64 -10.90 15.71
CA LEU A 303 -13.09 -9.77 16.51
C LEU A 303 -14.48 -9.27 16.11
N THR A 304 -15.20 -10.00 15.25
CA THR A 304 -16.56 -9.63 14.83
C THR A 304 -17.50 -9.61 16.04
N LEU A 305 -18.17 -8.47 16.28
CA LEU A 305 -19.04 -8.29 17.45
C LEU A 305 -20.46 -8.82 17.24
N MET A 306 -20.93 -8.79 16.00
CA MET A 306 -22.34 -9.02 15.66
C MET A 306 -22.52 -10.12 14.62
N LYS A 307 -23.54 -10.95 14.80
CA LYS A 307 -24.12 -11.80 13.76
C LYS A 307 -25.51 -11.26 13.45
N LEU A 308 -25.69 -10.75 12.24
CA LEU A 308 -26.89 -10.01 11.85
C LEU A 308 -27.22 -10.26 10.36
N GLU A 309 -28.37 -10.85 10.09
CA GLU A 309 -28.97 -10.90 8.74
C GLU A 309 -29.70 -9.58 8.48
N LYS A 310 -28.92 -8.54 8.11
CA LYS A 310 -29.40 -7.16 8.02
C LYS A 310 -30.60 -6.99 7.08
N GLU A 311 -30.72 -7.83 6.06
CA GLU A 311 -31.81 -7.81 5.10
C GLU A 311 -33.17 -8.09 5.77
N LYS A 312 -33.17 -8.91 6.82
CA LYS A 312 -34.34 -9.25 7.63
C LYS A 312 -34.62 -8.26 8.76
N ALA A 313 -33.88 -7.15 8.85
CA ALA A 313 -34.12 -6.16 9.89
C ALA A 313 -35.47 -5.45 9.68
N THR A 314 -36.27 -5.39 10.73
CA THR A 314 -37.60 -4.74 10.76
C THR A 314 -37.64 -3.54 11.70
N LYS A 315 -36.79 -3.52 12.73
CA LYS A 315 -36.71 -2.43 13.71
C LYS A 315 -35.28 -2.24 14.20
N VAL A 316 -34.88 -0.98 14.38
CA VAL A 316 -33.61 -0.57 15.00
C VAL A 316 -33.93 0.33 16.19
N GLU A 317 -33.45 -0.05 17.37
CA GLU A 317 -33.56 0.75 18.58
C GLU A 317 -32.16 1.14 19.06
N ILE A 318 -31.93 2.44 19.21
CA ILE A 318 -30.68 3.02 19.71
C ILE A 318 -30.98 3.67 21.04
N VAL A 319 -30.20 3.30 22.06
CA VAL A 319 -30.22 3.93 23.38
C VAL A 319 -28.80 4.43 23.66
N ASP A 320 -28.64 5.70 24.02
CA ASP A 320 -27.38 6.26 24.53
C ASP A 320 -27.68 7.21 25.70
N GLY A 321 -27.53 6.69 26.92
CA GLY A 321 -27.86 7.41 28.15
C GLY A 321 -29.35 7.74 28.23
N LYS A 322 -29.69 9.02 28.06
CA LYS A 322 -31.09 9.50 28.06
C LYS A 322 -31.69 9.55 26.66
N THR A 323 -30.86 9.42 25.62
CA THR A 323 -31.32 9.47 24.24
C THR A 323 -31.84 8.10 23.83
N ARG A 324 -33.01 8.08 23.20
CA ARG A 324 -33.64 6.89 22.63
C ARG A 324 -34.20 7.21 21.25
N LEU A 325 -33.85 6.40 20.27
CA LEU A 325 -34.36 6.46 18.90
C LEU A 325 -34.84 5.08 18.47
N VAL A 326 -36.02 5.00 17.89
CA VAL A 326 -36.59 3.78 17.32
C VAL A 326 -36.96 4.05 15.87
N LEU A 327 -36.35 3.28 14.98
CA LEU A 327 -36.66 3.23 13.56
C LEU A 327 -37.36 1.89 13.27
N GLU A 328 -38.43 1.92 12.50
CA GLU A 328 -39.22 0.74 12.18
C GLU A 328 -39.63 0.76 10.72
N LYS A 329 -39.60 -0.39 10.06
CA LYS A 329 -40.11 -0.55 8.69
C LYS A 329 -41.63 -0.47 8.71
N GLN A 330 -42.18 0.43 7.90
CA GLN A 330 -43.61 0.52 7.59
C GLN A 330 -43.79 0.24 6.10
N GLY A 331 -44.20 -0.99 5.77
CA GLY A 331 -44.12 -1.48 4.40
C GLY A 331 -42.67 -1.64 3.95
N ALA A 332 -42.29 -0.97 2.86
CA ALA A 332 -40.93 -1.00 2.33
C ALA A 332 -40.01 0.09 2.93
N ASP A 333 -40.57 1.11 3.57
CA ASP A 333 -39.83 2.30 4.01
C ASP A 333 -39.50 2.26 5.50
N TRP A 334 -38.31 2.76 5.85
CA TRP A 334 -37.99 3.06 7.25
C TRP A 334 -38.71 4.33 7.70
N LYS A 335 -39.20 4.34 8.95
CA LYS A 335 -39.81 5.51 9.61
C LYS A 335 -39.30 5.65 11.04
N VAL A 336 -39.34 6.88 11.57
CA VAL A 336 -39.11 7.13 13.00
C VAL A 336 -40.37 6.73 13.76
N ALA A 337 -40.32 5.62 14.50
CA ALA A 337 -41.42 5.16 15.33
C ALA A 337 -41.46 5.91 16.68
N SER A 338 -40.28 6.24 17.23
CA SER A 338 -40.15 6.98 18.50
C SER A 338 -38.80 7.68 18.58
N SER A 339 -38.76 8.89 19.12
CA SER A 339 -37.53 9.63 19.39
C SER A 339 -37.69 10.41 20.71
N SER A 340 -36.67 10.38 21.57
CA SER A 340 -36.58 11.26 22.73
C SER A 340 -36.16 12.68 22.36
N GLU A 341 -35.48 12.84 21.22
CA GLU A 341 -35.12 14.14 20.66
C GLU A 341 -36.29 14.69 19.84
N ALA A 342 -36.48 16.01 19.85
CA ALA A 342 -37.46 16.66 19.00
C ALA A 342 -37.10 16.45 17.52
N ILE A 343 -38.06 15.98 16.74
CA ILE A 343 -37.88 15.77 15.29
C ILE A 343 -38.03 17.15 14.60
N PRO A 344 -37.00 17.67 13.92
CA PRO A 344 -37.12 18.91 13.16
C PRO A 344 -38.22 18.84 12.10
N GLY A 345 -38.91 19.96 11.82
CA GLY A 345 -40.02 19.97 10.87
C GLY A 345 -39.62 19.65 9.42
N ASP A 346 -38.37 19.92 9.06
CA ASP A 346 -37.75 19.62 7.77
C ASP A 346 -37.05 18.24 7.76
N PHE A 347 -37.15 17.47 8.84
CA PHE A 347 -36.50 16.17 8.92
C PHE A 347 -37.20 15.16 8.00
N GLN A 348 -36.43 14.60 7.07
CA GLN A 348 -36.81 13.44 6.30
C GLN A 348 -35.82 12.31 6.61
N LEU A 349 -36.35 11.16 7.02
CA LEU A 349 -35.52 9.97 7.24
C LEU A 349 -34.99 9.46 5.89
N ASP A 350 -33.69 9.23 5.81
CA ASP A 350 -33.03 8.54 4.71
C ASP A 350 -32.88 7.05 5.04
N GLY A 351 -33.71 6.22 4.40
CA GLY A 351 -33.64 4.76 4.55
C GLY A 351 -32.27 4.18 4.21
N ALA A 352 -31.54 4.78 3.25
CA ALA A 352 -30.19 4.33 2.91
C ALA A 352 -29.20 4.54 4.06
N MET A 353 -29.41 5.54 4.94
CA MET A 353 -28.58 5.70 6.13
C MET A 353 -28.86 4.61 7.17
N VAL A 354 -30.10 4.13 7.26
CA VAL A 354 -30.45 2.98 8.11
C VAL A 354 -29.78 1.71 7.59
N ASP A 355 -29.83 1.46 6.28
CA ASP A 355 -29.19 0.29 5.68
C ASP A 355 -27.65 0.35 5.79
N ARG A 356 -27.07 1.56 5.69
CA ARG A 356 -25.64 1.78 6.00
C ARG A 356 -25.33 1.47 7.45
N ARG A 357 -26.17 1.90 8.41
CA ARG A 357 -26.01 1.58 9.83
C ARG A 357 -26.04 0.07 10.07
N LEU A 358 -27.00 -0.64 9.48
CA LEU A 358 -27.12 -2.09 9.58
C LEU A 358 -25.92 -2.80 8.95
N THR A 359 -25.41 -2.30 7.82
CA THR A 359 -24.19 -2.81 7.21
C THR A 359 -23.00 -2.63 8.15
N THR A 360 -22.81 -1.42 8.71
CA THR A 360 -21.76 -1.16 9.71
C THR A 360 -21.85 -2.11 10.89
N LEU A 361 -23.04 -2.37 11.42
CA LEU A 361 -23.24 -3.34 12.51
C LEU A 361 -22.82 -4.75 12.09
N SER A 362 -23.25 -5.22 10.91
CA SER A 362 -22.95 -6.57 10.42
C SER A 362 -21.46 -6.83 10.18
N THR A 363 -20.68 -5.77 9.91
CA THR A 363 -19.24 -5.88 9.63
C THR A 363 -18.36 -5.30 10.74
N THR A 364 -18.94 -4.89 11.87
CA THR A 364 -18.16 -4.21 12.92
C THR A 364 -17.25 -5.20 13.65
N ARG A 365 -16.02 -4.75 13.89
CA ARG A 365 -14.98 -5.53 14.57
C ARG A 365 -14.42 -4.74 15.74
N ALA A 366 -14.19 -5.44 16.85
CA ALA A 366 -13.51 -4.91 18.01
C ALA A 366 -12.05 -4.57 17.70
N GLN A 367 -11.44 -3.75 18.56
CA GLN A 367 -9.99 -3.55 18.56
C GLN A 367 -9.26 -4.73 19.19
N LYS A 368 -9.78 -5.24 20.31
CA LYS A 368 -9.26 -6.42 20.99
C LYS A 368 -10.28 -7.03 21.94
N LEU A 369 -9.99 -8.24 22.41
CA LEU A 369 -10.68 -8.85 23.54
C LEU A 369 -10.28 -8.12 24.84
N ALA A 370 -11.22 -7.88 25.75
CA ALA A 370 -10.92 -7.27 27.05
C ALA A 370 -10.15 -8.21 28.01
N GLY A 371 -10.10 -9.51 27.70
CA GLY A 371 -9.48 -10.56 28.51
C GLY A 371 -10.44 -11.21 29.51
N GLU A 372 -10.00 -12.31 30.15
CA GLU A 372 -10.76 -13.02 31.20
C GLU A 372 -10.90 -12.20 32.49
N THR A 373 -10.07 -11.17 32.66
CA THR A 373 -10.09 -10.21 33.78
C THR A 373 -10.88 -8.94 33.47
N ALA A 374 -11.88 -9.01 32.59
CA ALA A 374 -12.80 -7.90 32.40
C ALA A 374 -13.36 -7.50 33.79
N PRO A 375 -13.17 -6.25 34.25
CA PRO A 375 -13.58 -5.86 35.58
C PRO A 375 -15.06 -6.16 35.81
N SER A 376 -15.46 -6.49 37.03
CA SER A 376 -16.89 -6.53 37.41
C SER A 376 -17.61 -5.20 37.11
N THR A 377 -16.84 -4.12 36.94
CA THR A 377 -17.25 -2.75 36.61
C THR A 377 -17.33 -2.44 35.11
N THR A 378 -17.35 -3.44 34.21
CA THR A 378 -17.50 -3.19 32.75
C THR A 378 -18.73 -2.35 32.37
N GLY A 379 -19.75 -2.27 33.23
CA GLY A 379 -21.00 -1.55 32.93
C GLY A 379 -21.95 -2.30 32.00
N LEU A 380 -21.56 -3.47 31.50
CA LEU A 380 -22.36 -4.28 30.56
C LEU A 380 -23.49 -5.08 31.22
N GLY A 381 -23.57 -5.12 32.55
CA GLY A 381 -24.70 -5.72 33.27
C GLY A 381 -25.98 -4.87 33.20
N LYS A 382 -25.82 -3.55 33.08
CA LYS A 382 -26.90 -2.58 32.86
C LYS A 382 -26.39 -1.50 31.88
N PRO A 383 -26.22 -1.85 30.60
CA PRO A 383 -25.59 -0.96 29.63
C PRO A 383 -26.45 0.29 29.44
N ALA A 384 -25.87 1.46 29.71
CA ALA A 384 -26.51 2.75 29.46
C ALA A 384 -26.58 3.07 27.96
N ALA A 385 -25.81 2.36 27.13
CA ALA A 385 -25.75 2.56 25.70
C ALA A 385 -25.81 1.21 24.95
N ARG A 386 -26.71 1.09 23.99
CA ARG A 386 -26.89 -0.11 23.17
C ARG A 386 -27.60 0.19 21.87
N ILE A 387 -27.39 -0.68 20.90
CA ILE A 387 -28.19 -0.74 19.67
C ILE A 387 -28.75 -2.15 19.51
N THR A 388 -30.06 -2.23 19.32
CA THR A 388 -30.81 -3.48 19.22
C THR A 388 -31.51 -3.51 17.88
N VAL A 389 -31.26 -4.55 17.09
CA VAL A 389 -31.95 -4.80 15.82
C VAL A 389 -32.93 -5.93 16.02
N THR A 390 -34.20 -5.70 15.68
CA THR A 390 -35.22 -6.76 15.60
C THR A 390 -35.30 -7.24 14.16
N LEU A 391 -35.31 -8.55 13.98
CA LEU A 391 -35.43 -9.24 12.71
C LEU A 391 -36.87 -9.71 12.49
N GLU A 392 -37.17 -10.09 11.25
CA GLU A 392 -38.37 -10.87 10.92
C GLU A 392 -38.53 -12.08 11.86
N GLY A 393 -39.76 -12.33 12.31
CA GLY A 393 -40.04 -13.37 13.32
C GLY A 393 -39.75 -12.95 14.76
N GLY A 394 -39.28 -11.73 15.00
CA GLY A 394 -39.12 -11.15 16.35
C GLY A 394 -37.79 -11.46 17.04
N ALA A 395 -36.88 -12.18 16.38
CA ALA A 395 -35.53 -12.40 16.90
C ALA A 395 -34.78 -11.07 17.03
N THR A 396 -33.91 -10.94 18.04
CA THR A 396 -33.14 -9.71 18.26
C THR A 396 -31.63 -9.95 18.25
N ALA A 397 -30.89 -8.95 17.77
CA ALA A 397 -29.44 -8.87 17.85
C ALA A 397 -29.06 -7.55 18.52
N GLU A 398 -28.25 -7.61 19.58
CA GLU A 398 -27.87 -6.43 20.36
C GLU A 398 -26.36 -6.25 20.40
N LEU A 399 -25.91 -5.00 20.27
CA LEU A 399 -24.58 -4.55 20.63
C LEU A 399 -24.69 -3.56 21.79
N ALA A 400 -24.20 -3.98 22.96
CA ALA A 400 -24.17 -3.17 24.18
C ALA A 400 -22.79 -2.55 24.38
N PHE A 401 -22.77 -1.32 24.90
CA PHE A 401 -21.57 -0.59 25.27
C PHE A 401 -21.58 -0.31 26.78
N GLY A 402 -20.43 -0.53 27.39
CA GLY A 402 -20.18 -0.38 28.82
C GLY A 402 -19.42 0.90 29.16
N ALA A 403 -18.71 0.87 30.30
CA ALA A 403 -17.85 1.96 30.75
C ALA A 403 -16.69 2.21 29.77
N SER A 404 -16.19 3.45 29.74
CA SER A 404 -14.93 3.74 29.07
C SER A 404 -13.73 3.50 29.98
N GLN A 405 -12.59 3.26 29.36
CA GLN A 405 -11.29 3.28 29.99
C GLN A 405 -10.26 3.93 29.05
N LYS A 406 -9.13 4.36 29.61
CA LYS A 406 -7.99 4.78 28.81
C LYS A 406 -7.13 3.56 28.47
N GLU A 407 -6.80 3.43 27.19
CA GLU A 407 -5.82 2.48 26.68
C GLU A 407 -4.79 3.27 25.88
N ASP A 408 -3.54 3.25 26.33
CA ASP A 408 -2.47 4.15 25.88
C ASP A 408 -2.92 5.62 25.93
N THR A 409 -3.17 6.21 24.76
CA THR A 409 -3.65 7.60 24.59
C THR A 409 -5.11 7.68 24.12
N GLN A 410 -5.77 6.55 23.92
CA GLN A 410 -7.12 6.47 23.35
C GLN A 410 -8.17 6.14 24.42
N GLU A 411 -9.34 6.77 24.29
CA GLU A 411 -10.52 6.37 25.03
C GLU A 411 -11.20 5.20 24.30
N VAL A 412 -11.32 4.07 25.00
CA VAL A 412 -11.96 2.84 24.51
C VAL A 412 -13.13 2.47 25.41
N TYR A 413 -14.11 1.76 24.88
CA TYR A 413 -15.30 1.32 25.61
C TYR A 413 -15.35 -0.20 25.64
N PHE A 414 -15.83 -0.75 26.75
CA PHE A 414 -16.26 -2.14 26.78
C PHE A 414 -17.46 -2.32 25.85
N ALA A 415 -17.49 -3.42 25.10
CA ALA A 415 -18.60 -3.78 24.25
C ALA A 415 -18.90 -5.28 24.34
N ARG A 416 -20.17 -5.63 24.24
CA ARG A 416 -20.63 -7.02 24.13
C ARG A 416 -21.71 -7.10 23.06
N GLY A 417 -21.43 -7.90 22.03
CA GLY A 417 -22.40 -8.21 20.99
C GLY A 417 -22.92 -9.65 21.09
N ASN A 418 -23.70 -10.06 20.09
CA ASN A 418 -24.33 -11.37 20.04
C ASN A 418 -23.49 -12.46 19.33
N ALA A 419 -22.28 -12.15 18.84
CA ALA A 419 -21.50 -13.11 18.08
C ALA A 419 -21.01 -14.31 18.90
N ASP A 420 -20.57 -14.06 20.14
CA ASP A 420 -20.06 -15.06 21.09
C ASP A 420 -20.24 -14.69 22.59
N GLY A 421 -20.83 -13.54 22.90
CA GLY A 421 -21.05 -13.07 24.27
C GLY A 421 -19.81 -12.61 25.04
N ALA A 422 -18.63 -12.63 24.41
CA ALA A 422 -17.40 -12.17 25.04
C ALA A 422 -17.37 -10.63 25.17
N VAL A 423 -16.51 -10.13 26.06
CA VAL A 423 -16.32 -8.70 26.27
C VAL A 423 -15.13 -8.22 25.46
N TYR A 424 -15.36 -7.20 24.66
CA TYR A 424 -14.40 -6.60 23.74
C TYR A 424 -14.16 -5.14 24.08
N LEU A 425 -13.10 -4.58 23.49
CA LEU A 425 -12.87 -3.14 23.49
C LEU A 425 -13.07 -2.58 22.09
N VAL A 426 -13.76 -1.43 22.03
CA VAL A 426 -14.05 -0.68 20.81
C VAL A 426 -13.62 0.76 21.00
N SER A 427 -13.21 1.42 19.91
CA SER A 427 -12.81 2.82 20.02
C SER A 427 -14.01 3.73 20.27
N LYS A 428 -13.76 4.90 20.87
CA LYS A 428 -14.76 5.97 20.98
C LYS A 428 -15.42 6.29 19.65
N TRP A 429 -14.62 6.47 18.59
CA TRP A 429 -15.13 6.76 17.25
C TRP A 429 -16.07 5.65 16.74
N GLN A 430 -15.71 4.37 16.93
CA GLN A 430 -16.59 3.25 16.54
C GLN A 430 -17.93 3.30 17.30
N ARG A 431 -17.90 3.54 18.62
CA ARG A 431 -19.11 3.69 19.44
C ARG A 431 -19.97 4.85 18.93
N GLU A 432 -19.39 6.03 18.73
CA GLU A 432 -20.10 7.23 18.27
C GLU A 432 -20.69 7.04 16.87
N GLN A 433 -19.94 6.41 15.97
CA GLN A 433 -20.46 6.04 14.66
C GLN A 433 -21.68 5.15 14.84
N ILE A 434 -21.60 4.06 15.61
CA ILE A 434 -22.70 3.10 15.76
C ILE A 434 -23.94 3.71 16.45
N LEU A 435 -23.75 4.52 17.48
CA LEU A 435 -24.82 5.11 18.29
C LEU A 435 -25.29 6.48 17.81
N GLY A 436 -24.85 6.91 16.62
CA GLY A 436 -25.27 8.18 16.04
C GLY A 436 -26.79 8.35 16.07
N GLY A 437 -27.24 9.50 16.60
CA GLY A 437 -28.65 9.82 16.82
C GLY A 437 -29.42 10.21 15.56
N LEU A 438 -30.56 10.87 15.76
CA LEU A 438 -31.55 11.17 14.72
C LEU A 438 -30.94 11.89 13.50
N SER A 439 -30.07 12.87 13.73
CA SER A 439 -29.41 13.66 12.68
C SER A 439 -28.55 12.83 11.72
N THR A 440 -28.05 11.67 12.15
CA THR A 440 -27.24 10.79 11.28
C THR A 440 -28.06 10.07 10.21
N PHE A 441 -29.39 10.10 10.33
CA PHE A 441 -30.32 9.51 9.38
C PHE A 441 -31.09 10.56 8.57
N GLN A 442 -30.72 11.84 8.65
CA GLN A 442 -31.38 12.88 7.88
C GLN A 442 -30.99 12.78 6.40
N LYS A 443 -31.99 12.85 5.53
CA LYS A 443 -31.80 12.99 4.09
C LYS A 443 -31.09 14.31 3.79
N ARG A 444 -29.90 14.22 3.20
CA ARG A 444 -29.16 15.41 2.77
C ARG A 444 -29.74 15.90 1.44
N PRO A 445 -29.86 17.22 1.24
CA PRO A 445 -30.24 17.75 -0.06
C PRO A 445 -29.22 17.29 -1.11
N GLU A 446 -29.71 16.86 -2.27
CA GLU A 446 -28.82 16.58 -3.41
C GLU A 446 -28.05 17.86 -3.73
N PRO A 447 -26.73 17.78 -3.97
CA PRO A 447 -25.99 18.93 -4.47
C PRO A 447 -26.65 19.39 -5.77
N ALA A 448 -26.91 20.70 -5.87
CA ALA A 448 -27.57 21.26 -7.04
C ALA A 448 -26.85 20.82 -8.32
N PRO A 449 -27.58 20.37 -9.36
CA PRO A 449 -26.95 20.02 -10.64
C PRO A 449 -26.17 21.22 -11.17
N GLY A 450 -24.84 21.14 -11.22
CA GLY A 450 -24.00 22.17 -11.83
C GLY A 450 -23.05 22.96 -10.91
N GLN A 451 -22.95 22.68 -9.61
CA GLN A 451 -21.77 23.12 -8.86
C GLN A 451 -20.61 22.16 -9.13
N GLY A 452 -19.92 22.40 -10.25
CA GLY A 452 -18.61 21.82 -10.49
C GLY A 452 -17.68 22.17 -9.33
N PHE A 453 -16.83 21.21 -8.95
CA PHE A 453 -15.61 21.48 -8.22
C PHE A 453 -14.93 22.68 -8.88
N ASP A 454 -14.77 23.79 -8.16
CA ASP A 454 -13.74 24.77 -8.48
C ASP A 454 -12.44 24.24 -7.87
N PRO A 455 -11.48 23.74 -8.67
CA PRO A 455 -10.23 23.19 -8.15
C PRO A 455 -9.27 24.28 -7.62
N ALA A 456 -9.70 25.54 -7.50
CA ALA A 456 -8.85 26.66 -7.07
C ALA A 456 -9.38 27.47 -5.86
N ALA A 457 -10.26 26.90 -5.01
CA ALA A 457 -10.70 27.53 -3.76
C ALA A 457 -10.13 26.84 -2.51
#